data_AF-A0A183FT69-F1
#
_entry.id   AF-A0A183FT69-F1
#
_cell.length_a   1.000
_cell.length_b   1.000
_cell.length_c   1.000
_cell.angle_alpha   90.00
_cell.angle_beta   90.00
_cell.angle_gamma   90.00
#
_symmetry.space_group_name_H-M   'P 1'
#
loop_
_entity.id
_entity.type
_entity.pdbx_description
1 polymer ?
#
loop_
_entity_poly.entity_id
_entity_poly.type
_entity_poly.pdbx_seq_one_letter_code
_entity_poly.pdbx_strand_id
1 'polypeptide(L)'
;MSVVAKSCNKKGADPVFSYCNKLTVVVHPLQKELQEKTLKDAPAAGMLGAPEVLTIGANFIHLIGGKRVLDIRTFTGASALAWVYTFDISHKNYNTFRVPVISKDQEIFSRIVPIENPALESLDNLIADGESGTFDFGGVIMIDTALWGGRVAQDPSTFETSTKKIFHDDRTYSSLINCGDGIHIAFKK
;
A
#
# COMPACT_ATOMS: atom_id res chain seq x y z
N MET A 1 2.53 15.90 -20.92
CA MET A 1 2.13 14.49 -20.76
C MET A 1 1.68 14.33 -19.33
N SER A 2 0.45 13.84 -19.10
CA SER A 2 0.00 13.42 -17.76
C SER A 2 0.93 12.30 -17.30
N VAL A 3 1.70 12.54 -16.24
CA VAL A 3 2.64 11.56 -15.72
C VAL A 3 1.90 10.73 -14.69
N VAL A 4 1.67 9.45 -14.98
CA VAL A 4 1.35 8.46 -13.93
C VAL A 4 2.59 8.36 -13.06
N ALA A 5 2.55 9.00 -11.89
CA ALA A 5 3.67 9.05 -10.97
C ALA A 5 3.19 9.29 -9.54
N LYS A 6 3.94 8.71 -8.62
CA LYS A 6 3.82 8.96 -7.18
C LYS A 6 4.17 10.41 -6.87
N SER A 7 3.45 11.07 -5.95
CA SER A 7 3.76 12.46 -5.56
C SER A 7 5.14 12.66 -4.93
N CYS A 8 5.73 11.60 -4.36
CA CYS A 8 7.11 11.63 -3.89
C CYS A 8 8.14 11.77 -5.03
N ASN A 9 7.75 11.53 -6.29
CA ASN A 9 8.60 11.70 -7.46
C ASN A 9 8.41 13.11 -8.05
N LYS A 10 9.17 14.09 -7.53
CA LYS A 10 8.98 15.53 -7.80
C LYS A 10 9.27 16.02 -9.23
N LYS A 11 9.79 15.18 -10.14
CA LYS A 11 10.17 15.64 -11.48
C LYS A 11 8.94 15.73 -12.39
N GLY A 12 8.49 16.95 -12.68
CA GLY A 12 7.42 17.22 -13.66
C GLY A 12 6.00 17.03 -13.14
N ALA A 13 5.78 17.19 -11.83
CA ALA A 13 4.46 17.02 -11.22
C ALA A 13 3.43 18.01 -11.79
N ASP A 14 2.28 17.47 -12.21
CA ASP A 14 1.14 18.23 -12.71
C ASP A 14 0.67 19.26 -11.65
N PRO A 15 0.41 20.54 -12.01
CA PRO A 15 -0.09 21.54 -11.08
C PRO A 15 -1.40 21.16 -10.37
N VAL A 16 -2.32 20.47 -11.07
CA VAL A 16 -3.57 19.96 -10.49
C VAL A 16 -3.27 18.90 -9.45
N PHE A 17 -2.36 17.99 -9.78
CA PHE A 17 -1.93 16.96 -8.87
C PHE A 17 -1.25 17.53 -7.62
N SER A 18 -0.41 18.56 -7.79
CA SER A 18 0.21 19.27 -6.66
C SER A 18 -0.83 19.97 -5.78
N TYR A 19 -1.87 20.57 -6.39
CA TYR A 19 -2.99 21.19 -5.67
C TYR A 19 -3.76 20.16 -4.83
N CYS A 20 -4.14 19.02 -5.43
CA CYS A 20 -4.84 17.96 -4.72
C CYS A 20 -4.02 17.47 -3.52
N ASN A 21 -2.75 17.10 -3.75
CA ASN A 21 -1.88 16.61 -2.69
C ASN A 21 -1.75 17.59 -1.52
N LYS A 22 -1.56 18.88 -1.83
CA LYS A 22 -1.40 19.92 -0.80
C LYS A 22 -2.63 20.03 0.12
N LEU A 23 -3.82 19.75 -0.38
CA LEU A 23 -5.07 19.96 0.35
C LEU A 23 -5.68 18.69 0.94
N THR A 24 -5.38 17.52 0.40
CA THR A 24 -6.05 16.27 0.79
C THR A 24 -5.15 15.28 1.52
N VAL A 25 -3.83 15.39 1.38
CA VAL A 25 -2.90 14.45 2.03
C VAL A 25 -2.76 14.82 3.49
N VAL A 26 -3.35 13.99 4.35
CA VAL A 26 -3.19 14.04 5.80
C VAL A 26 -2.37 12.82 6.22
N VAL A 27 -1.16 13.07 6.70
CA VAL A 27 -0.18 12.05 7.12
C VAL A 27 0.06 12.18 8.62
N HIS A 28 0.08 11.05 9.32
CA HIS A 28 0.45 11.02 10.72
C HIS A 28 1.90 11.53 10.90
N PRO A 29 2.26 12.25 11.99
CA PRO A 29 3.62 12.76 12.18
C PRO A 29 4.71 11.68 12.06
N LEU A 30 4.48 10.49 12.62
CA LEU A 30 5.40 9.35 12.49
C LEU A 30 5.48 8.82 11.06
N GLN A 31 4.38 8.87 10.30
CA GLN A 31 4.37 8.49 8.89
C GLN A 31 5.22 9.45 8.08
N LYS A 32 5.08 10.76 8.32
CA LYS A 32 5.87 11.80 7.66
C LYS A 32 7.35 11.63 7.96
N GLU A 33 7.72 11.43 9.22
CA GLU A 33 9.11 11.19 9.61
C GLU A 33 9.68 9.92 8.92
N LEU A 34 8.91 8.83 8.90
CA LEU A 34 9.32 7.59 8.26
C LEU A 34 9.50 7.76 6.74
N GLN A 35 8.60 8.50 6.08
CA GLN A 35 8.70 8.82 4.65
C GLN A 35 9.95 9.65 4.37
N GLU A 36 10.20 10.71 5.15
CA GLU A 36 11.38 11.58 5.01
C GLU A 36 12.68 10.79 5.18
N LYS A 37 12.75 9.94 6.22
CA LYS A 37 13.90 9.06 6.46
C LYS A 37 14.09 8.03 5.33
N THR A 38 13.00 7.44 4.83
CA THR A 38 13.05 6.50 3.72
C THR A 38 13.58 7.17 2.45
N LEU A 39 13.05 8.34 2.10
CA LEU A 39 13.46 9.09 0.90
C LEU A 39 14.94 9.52 0.95
N LYS A 40 15.45 9.76 2.15
CA LYS A 40 16.83 10.20 2.35
C LYS A 40 17.83 9.04 2.33
N ASP A 41 17.53 7.96 3.04
CA ASP A 41 18.54 6.99 3.46
C ASP A 41 18.27 5.55 2.99
N ALA A 42 17.06 5.22 2.50
CA ALA A 42 16.73 3.84 2.15
C ALA A 42 17.21 3.42 0.74
N PRO A 43 17.73 2.20 0.58
CA PRO A 43 18.00 1.66 -0.75
C PRO A 43 16.68 1.50 -1.50
N ALA A 44 16.62 1.95 -2.76
CA ALA A 44 15.40 1.91 -3.58
C ALA A 44 14.21 2.71 -3.01
N ALA A 45 14.46 3.91 -2.47
CA ALA A 45 13.44 4.84 -1.96
C ALA A 45 12.21 5.07 -2.87
N GLY A 46 12.33 4.86 -4.19
CA GLY A 46 11.18 4.90 -5.13
C GLY A 46 10.10 3.82 -4.88
N MET A 47 10.40 2.78 -4.10
CA MET A 47 9.42 1.79 -3.65
C MET A 47 8.43 2.33 -2.63
N LEU A 48 8.73 3.47 -1.99
CA LEU A 48 7.85 4.11 -1.02
C LEU A 48 6.45 4.35 -1.63
N GLY A 49 5.40 3.99 -0.90
CA GLY A 49 4.02 4.30 -1.27
C GLY A 49 3.80 5.80 -1.34
N ALA A 50 3.05 6.27 -2.33
CA ALA A 50 2.79 7.70 -2.48
C ALA A 50 1.84 8.19 -1.36
N PRO A 51 2.11 9.34 -0.71
CA PRO A 51 1.26 9.86 0.37
C PRO A 51 -0.25 9.84 0.08
N GLU A 52 -0.67 10.21 -1.13
CA GLU A 52 -2.05 10.16 -1.60
C GLU A 52 -2.65 8.76 -1.65
N VAL A 53 -1.85 7.75 -2.02
CA VAL A 53 -2.26 6.34 -2.01
C VAL A 53 -2.48 5.87 -0.57
N LEU A 54 -1.60 6.30 0.35
CA LEU A 54 -1.70 5.96 1.77
C LEU A 54 -2.91 6.63 2.43
N THR A 55 -3.19 7.90 2.10
CA THR A 55 -4.40 8.59 2.56
C THR A 55 -5.67 7.90 2.05
N ILE A 56 -5.70 7.48 0.79
CA ILE A 56 -6.84 6.71 0.24
C ILE A 56 -7.00 5.38 1.00
N GLY A 57 -5.93 4.63 1.23
CA GLY A 57 -5.97 3.39 2.00
C GLY A 57 -6.51 3.58 3.42
N ALA A 58 -6.04 4.61 4.13
CA ALA A 58 -6.54 4.94 5.47
C ALA A 58 -8.04 5.28 5.47
N ASN A 59 -8.50 6.06 4.48
CA ASN A 59 -9.92 6.39 4.33
C ASN A 59 -10.77 5.16 4.01
N PHE A 60 -10.27 4.22 3.21
CA PHE A 60 -10.97 2.97 2.94
C PHE A 60 -11.09 2.10 4.19
N ILE A 61 -10.00 1.92 4.93
CA ILE A 61 -10.01 1.18 6.21
C ILE A 61 -11.04 1.80 7.16
N HIS A 62 -11.06 3.13 7.27
CA HIS A 62 -12.06 3.83 8.09
C HIS A 62 -13.49 3.61 7.60
N LEU A 63 -13.73 3.73 6.29
CA LEU A 63 -15.05 3.60 5.66
C LEU A 63 -15.64 2.19 5.84
N ILE A 64 -14.83 1.15 5.66
CA ILE A 64 -15.28 -0.24 5.79
C ILE A 64 -15.29 -0.73 7.25
N GLY A 65 -14.84 0.10 8.19
CA GLY A 65 -14.68 -0.28 9.60
C GLY A 65 -13.64 -1.40 9.79
N GLY A 66 -12.59 -1.40 8.97
CA GLY A 66 -11.56 -2.42 8.97
C GLY A 66 -10.80 -2.48 10.30
N LYS A 67 -10.59 -3.70 10.80
CA LYS A 67 -9.91 -4.01 12.06
C LYS A 67 -8.75 -4.97 11.86
N ARG A 68 -8.81 -5.78 10.79
CA ARG A 68 -7.83 -6.80 10.45
C ARG A 68 -7.42 -6.61 9.01
N VAL A 69 -6.38 -5.81 8.83
CA VAL A 69 -5.80 -5.53 7.52
C VAL A 69 -4.53 -6.38 7.36
N LEU A 70 -4.20 -6.72 6.11
CA LEU A 70 -2.95 -7.36 5.70
C LEU A 70 -2.17 -6.37 4.81
N ASP A 71 -0.94 -6.04 5.17
CA ASP A 71 -0.04 -5.21 4.36
C ASP A 71 1.12 -6.07 3.86
N ILE A 72 1.08 -6.39 2.58
CA ILE A 72 1.99 -7.31 1.93
C ILE A 72 3.07 -6.52 1.20
N ARG A 73 4.35 -6.78 1.53
CA ARG A 73 5.55 -6.07 1.05
C ARG A 73 5.70 -4.67 1.64
N THR A 74 5.88 -4.63 2.95
CA THR A 74 5.89 -3.35 3.68
C THR A 74 7.13 -2.50 3.47
N PHE A 75 8.26 -3.06 3.02
CA PHE A 75 9.52 -2.34 2.78
C PHE A 75 9.98 -1.58 4.04
N THR A 76 9.79 -0.26 4.11
CA THR A 76 10.08 0.55 5.31
C THR A 76 8.84 0.76 6.20
N GLY A 77 7.65 0.37 5.75
CA GLY A 77 6.42 0.30 6.54
C GLY A 77 5.55 1.55 6.56
N ALA A 78 5.69 2.45 5.56
CA ALA A 78 4.92 3.69 5.50
C ALA A 78 3.39 3.48 5.35
N SER A 79 2.97 2.36 4.76
CA SER A 79 1.57 1.93 4.59
C SER A 79 0.94 1.36 5.85
N ALA A 80 1.76 0.88 6.78
CA ALA A 80 1.31 0.03 7.86
C ALA A 80 0.98 0.75 9.18
N LEU A 81 0.85 2.08 9.15
CA LEU A 81 0.40 2.86 10.31
C LEU A 81 -1.11 2.72 10.60
N ALA A 82 -1.83 1.91 9.83
CA ALA A 82 -3.29 1.82 9.86
C ALA A 82 -3.85 0.51 10.48
N TRP A 83 -3.14 -0.16 11.41
CA TRP A 83 -3.55 -1.37 12.16
C TRP A 83 -3.46 -2.71 11.42
N VAL A 84 -2.25 -3.25 11.27
CA VAL A 84 -2.02 -4.27 10.24
C VAL A 84 -0.96 -5.30 10.61
N TYR A 85 -1.24 -6.56 10.28
CA TYR A 85 -0.23 -7.59 10.07
C TYR A 85 0.64 -7.23 8.86
N THR A 86 1.95 -7.14 9.05
CA THR A 86 2.86 -6.68 8.00
C THR A 86 3.81 -7.77 7.57
N PHE A 87 3.76 -8.11 6.28
CA PHE A 87 4.55 -9.18 5.69
C PHE A 87 5.71 -8.59 4.90
N ASP A 88 6.91 -9.09 5.19
CA ASP A 88 8.08 -8.88 4.34
C ASP A 88 8.97 -10.12 4.39
N ILE A 89 9.71 -10.36 3.30
CA ILE A 89 10.66 -11.48 3.23
C ILE A 89 11.84 -11.21 4.17
N SER A 90 12.18 -9.93 4.39
CA SER A 90 13.20 -9.55 5.35
C SER A 90 12.79 -8.36 6.19
N HIS A 91 12.98 -8.47 7.49
CA HIS A 91 12.78 -7.38 8.44
C HIS A 91 13.94 -6.38 8.47
N LYS A 92 14.96 -6.51 7.62
CA LYS A 92 16.10 -5.58 7.60
C LYS A 92 15.66 -4.12 7.47
N ASN A 93 14.81 -3.81 6.48
CA ASN A 93 14.31 -2.44 6.27
C ASN A 93 13.29 -2.03 7.35
N TYR A 94 12.44 -2.95 7.79
CA TYR A 94 11.54 -2.76 8.92
C TYR A 94 12.32 -2.35 10.19
N ASN A 95 13.35 -3.10 10.59
CA ASN A 95 14.15 -2.84 11.77
C ASN A 95 15.00 -1.56 11.64
N THR A 96 15.54 -1.29 10.45
CA THR A 96 16.44 -0.13 10.22
C THR A 96 15.67 1.20 10.17
N PHE A 97 14.53 1.21 9.47
CA PHE A 97 13.79 2.45 9.18
C PHE A 97 12.56 2.61 10.07
N ARG A 98 11.74 1.56 10.19
CA ARG A 98 10.42 1.63 10.84
C ARG A 98 10.50 1.64 12.35
N VAL A 99 11.18 0.66 12.96
CA VAL A 99 11.22 0.49 14.43
C VAL A 99 11.67 1.77 15.15
N PRO A 100 12.73 2.49 14.73
CA PRO A 100 13.17 3.70 15.41
C PRO A 100 12.17 4.86 15.35
N VAL A 101 11.26 4.86 14.37
CA VAL A 101 10.26 5.91 14.19
C VAL A 101 8.95 5.53 14.89
N ILE A 102 8.42 4.34 14.60
CA ILE A 102 7.11 3.93 15.10
C ILE A 102 7.12 3.63 16.61
N SER A 103 8.24 3.15 17.16
CA SER A 103 8.35 2.88 18.61
C SER A 103 8.21 4.12 19.50
N LYS A 104 8.22 5.33 18.93
CA LYS A 104 7.92 6.57 19.65
C LYS A 104 6.47 6.62 20.14
N ASP A 105 5.57 5.87 19.52
CA ASP A 105 4.18 5.69 19.94
C ASP A 105 3.94 4.22 20.25
N GLN A 106 3.88 3.88 21.54
CA GLN A 106 3.73 2.50 22.02
C GLN A 106 2.35 1.92 21.70
N GLU A 107 1.33 2.76 21.62
CA GLU A 107 -0.03 2.33 21.28
C GLU A 107 -0.07 1.87 19.82
N ILE A 108 0.50 2.64 18.89
CA ILE A 108 0.61 2.25 17.48
C ILE A 108 1.57 1.07 17.32
N PHE A 109 2.72 1.09 18.00
CA PHE A 109 3.73 0.06 17.85
C PHE A 109 3.23 -1.33 18.27
N SER A 110 2.46 -1.42 19.36
CA SER A 110 1.89 -2.68 19.85
C SER A 110 0.79 -3.28 18.96
N ARG A 111 0.21 -2.49 18.05
CA ARG A 111 -0.83 -2.93 17.11
C ARG A 111 -0.28 -3.57 15.84
N ILE A 112 1.02 -3.45 15.61
CA ILE A 112 1.68 -3.96 14.40
C ILE A 112 2.20 -5.35 14.68
N VAL A 113 1.78 -6.32 13.86
CA VAL A 113 2.27 -7.70 13.93
C VAL A 113 3.18 -7.96 12.74
N PRO A 114 4.52 -7.87 12.90
CA PRO A 114 5.44 -8.10 11.79
C PRO A 114 5.67 -9.59 11.56
N ILE A 115 5.61 -10.02 10.30
CA ILE A 115 5.83 -11.41 9.86
C ILE A 115 6.99 -11.42 8.88
N GLU A 116 8.08 -12.13 9.22
CA GLU A 116 9.27 -12.29 8.37
C GLU A 116 9.19 -13.63 7.64
N ASN A 117 8.49 -13.65 6.50
CA ASN A 117 8.39 -14.84 5.66
C ASN A 117 7.91 -14.45 4.25
N PRO A 118 8.10 -15.30 3.21
CA PRO A 118 7.42 -15.09 1.93
C PRO A 118 5.90 -14.98 2.12
N ALA A 119 5.33 -13.94 1.51
CA ALA A 119 3.91 -13.64 1.67
C ALA A 119 2.99 -14.81 1.29
N LEU A 120 3.34 -15.58 0.26
CA LEU A 120 2.56 -16.76 -0.15
C LEU A 120 2.49 -17.79 0.97
N GLU A 121 3.63 -18.15 1.56
CA GLU A 121 3.68 -19.11 2.67
C GLU A 121 2.91 -18.59 3.90
N SER A 122 3.02 -17.29 4.21
CA SER A 122 2.25 -16.71 5.30
C SER A 122 0.75 -16.74 5.05
N LEU A 123 0.31 -16.50 3.81
CA LEU A 123 -1.11 -16.58 3.44
C LEU A 123 -1.61 -18.02 3.49
N ASP A 124 -0.80 -18.99 3.04
CA ASP A 124 -1.14 -20.41 3.12
C ASP A 124 -1.29 -20.87 4.57
N ASN A 125 -0.41 -20.41 5.47
CA ASN A 125 -0.52 -20.68 6.90
C ASN A 125 -1.79 -20.08 7.50
N LEU A 126 -2.13 -18.82 7.16
CA LEU A 126 -3.39 -18.21 7.62
C LEU A 126 -4.62 -19.00 7.14
N ILE A 127 -4.59 -19.49 5.89
CA ILE A 127 -5.67 -20.33 5.36
C ILE A 127 -5.75 -21.65 6.13
N ALA A 128 -4.62 -22.31 6.36
CA ALA A 128 -4.53 -23.58 7.10
C ALA A 128 -5.00 -23.43 8.56
N ASP A 129 -4.73 -22.28 9.18
CA ASP A 129 -5.14 -21.93 10.54
C ASP A 129 -6.64 -21.53 10.63
N GLY A 130 -7.37 -21.57 9.51
CA GLY A 130 -8.81 -21.28 9.49
C GLY A 130 -9.13 -19.78 9.46
N GLU A 131 -8.18 -18.91 9.14
CA GLU A 131 -8.36 -17.45 9.06
C GLU A 131 -9.04 -17.00 7.74
N SER A 132 -9.59 -17.93 6.97
CA SER A 132 -10.34 -17.61 5.76
C SER A 132 -11.61 -16.83 6.08
N GLY A 133 -11.72 -15.61 5.52
CA GLY A 133 -12.87 -14.73 5.74
C GLY A 133 -12.88 -14.02 7.10
N THR A 134 -11.80 -14.09 7.87
CA THR A 134 -11.69 -13.42 9.18
C THR A 134 -11.08 -12.02 9.09
N PHE A 135 -10.48 -11.67 7.94
CA PHE A 135 -9.95 -10.34 7.63
C PHE A 135 -11.04 -9.47 6.98
N ASP A 136 -11.64 -8.60 7.81
CA ASP A 136 -12.63 -7.56 7.52
C ASP A 136 -13.89 -7.92 6.71
N PHE A 137 -15.01 -7.29 7.06
CA PHE A 137 -16.33 -7.58 6.48
C PHE A 137 -16.38 -7.15 5.01
N GLY A 138 -16.66 -8.08 4.09
CA GLY A 138 -16.77 -7.80 2.65
C GLY A 138 -15.47 -7.87 1.85
N GLY A 139 -14.33 -8.23 2.48
CA GLY A 139 -13.06 -8.58 1.82
C GLY A 139 -12.59 -7.60 0.74
N VAL A 140 -11.79 -6.61 1.10
CA VAL A 140 -11.25 -5.61 0.16
C VAL A 140 -9.78 -5.89 -0.12
N ILE A 141 -9.41 -5.89 -1.40
CA ILE A 141 -8.02 -5.93 -1.84
C ILE A 141 -7.70 -4.62 -2.55
N MET A 142 -6.59 -4.00 -2.16
CA MET A 142 -6.02 -2.84 -2.84
C MET A 142 -4.64 -3.20 -3.38
N ILE A 143 -4.44 -3.01 -4.69
CA ILE A 143 -3.17 -3.27 -5.36
C ILE A 143 -2.60 -1.95 -5.83
N ASP A 144 -1.46 -1.55 -5.25
CA ASP A 144 -0.69 -0.38 -5.69
C ASP A 144 0.15 -0.71 -6.93
N THR A 145 0.56 0.33 -7.66
CA THR A 145 1.41 0.23 -8.87
C THR A 145 0.71 -0.49 -10.04
N ALA A 146 -0.62 -0.41 -10.12
CA ALA A 146 -1.42 -1.11 -11.15
C ALA A 146 -1.22 -0.54 -12.57
N LEU A 147 -0.69 0.69 -12.70
CA LEU A 147 -0.42 1.35 -13.98
C LEU A 147 1.06 1.29 -14.41
N TRP A 148 1.97 0.92 -13.50
CA TRP A 148 3.37 0.61 -13.80
C TRP A 148 4.13 1.73 -14.56
N GLY A 149 3.93 2.98 -14.15
CA GLY A 149 4.46 4.18 -14.80
C GLY A 149 3.81 4.46 -16.17
N GLY A 150 2.56 4.04 -16.35
CA GLY A 150 1.84 4.11 -17.62
C GLY A 150 2.29 3.11 -18.68
N ARG A 151 3.25 2.22 -18.36
CA ARG A 151 3.76 1.21 -19.31
C ARG A 151 2.66 0.27 -19.82
N VAL A 152 1.65 -0.01 -18.98
CA VAL A 152 0.50 -0.85 -19.33
C VAL A 152 -0.32 -0.32 -20.52
N ALA A 153 -0.24 0.99 -20.80
CA ALA A 153 -0.95 1.62 -21.90
C ALA A 153 -0.13 1.66 -23.21
N GLN A 154 1.16 1.36 -23.17
CA GLN A 154 2.05 1.42 -24.35
C GLN A 154 1.99 0.13 -25.16
N ASP A 155 2.04 -1.03 -24.50
CA ASP A 155 1.88 -2.34 -25.15
C ASP A 155 1.07 -3.30 -24.27
N PRO A 156 -0.25 -3.39 -24.48
CA PRO A 156 -1.14 -4.26 -23.69
C PRO A 156 -0.80 -5.76 -23.75
N SER A 157 -0.02 -6.21 -24.73
CA SER A 157 0.35 -7.63 -24.90
C SER A 157 1.46 -8.08 -23.95
N THR A 158 2.29 -7.14 -23.48
CA THR A 158 3.45 -7.44 -22.62
C THR A 158 3.11 -7.54 -21.13
N PHE A 159 1.87 -7.25 -20.74
CA PHE A 159 1.43 -7.21 -19.36
C PHE A 159 0.37 -8.29 -19.08
N GLU A 160 0.80 -9.44 -18.55
CA GLU A 160 -0.06 -10.33 -17.76
C GLU A 160 -0.12 -9.79 -16.33
N THR A 161 -1.04 -8.86 -16.10
CA THR A 161 -1.17 -8.16 -14.82
C THR A 161 -2.27 -8.77 -13.96
N SER A 162 -2.12 -8.65 -12.65
CA SER A 162 -3.21 -8.83 -11.69
C SER A 162 -4.47 -8.04 -12.09
N THR A 163 -4.30 -6.89 -12.75
CA THR A 163 -5.40 -6.08 -13.30
C THR A 163 -6.29 -6.84 -14.27
N LYS A 164 -5.73 -7.58 -15.24
CA LYS A 164 -6.53 -8.40 -16.17
C LYS A 164 -7.25 -9.54 -15.43
N LYS A 165 -6.58 -10.17 -14.47
CA LYS A 165 -7.17 -11.26 -13.66
C LYS A 165 -8.37 -10.75 -12.86
N ILE A 166 -8.25 -9.62 -12.18
CA ILE A 166 -9.33 -9.01 -11.39
C ILE A 166 -10.47 -8.54 -12.29
N PHE A 167 -10.18 -7.99 -13.47
CA PHE A 167 -11.22 -7.56 -14.42
C PHE A 167 -12.14 -8.70 -14.87
N HIS A 168 -11.60 -9.92 -14.99
CA HIS A 168 -12.36 -11.12 -15.34
C HIS A 168 -12.87 -11.90 -14.13
N ASP A 169 -12.62 -11.44 -12.90
CA ASP A 169 -13.02 -12.14 -11.67
C ASP A 169 -14.44 -11.75 -11.25
N ASP A 170 -15.39 -12.65 -11.49
CA ASP A 170 -16.81 -12.46 -11.18
C ASP A 170 -17.13 -12.49 -9.68
N ARG A 171 -16.16 -12.77 -8.81
CA ARG A 171 -16.33 -12.73 -7.35
C ARG A 171 -16.14 -11.33 -6.77
N THR A 172 -15.82 -10.34 -7.61
CA THR A 172 -15.47 -9.00 -7.15
C THR A 172 -16.25 -7.87 -7.84
N TYR A 173 -16.44 -6.77 -7.12
CA TYR A 173 -16.68 -5.44 -7.69
C TYR A 173 -15.34 -4.70 -7.69
N SER A 174 -14.80 -4.39 -8.87
CA SER A 174 -13.48 -3.79 -8.99
C SER A 174 -13.47 -2.43 -9.71
N SER A 175 -12.49 -1.60 -9.37
CA SER A 175 -12.27 -0.29 -9.98
C SER A 175 -10.78 0.05 -9.99
N LEU A 176 -10.29 0.55 -11.13
CA LEU A 176 -8.93 1.05 -11.29
C LEU A 176 -8.93 2.58 -11.17
N ILE A 177 -8.18 3.10 -10.21
CA ILE A 177 -8.11 4.53 -9.88
C ILE A 177 -6.75 5.08 -10.31
N ASN A 178 -6.77 6.17 -11.08
CA ASN A 178 -5.55 6.89 -11.45
C ASN A 178 -5.08 7.80 -10.30
N CYS A 179 -4.57 7.17 -9.24
CA CYS A 179 -3.94 7.83 -8.10
C CYS A 179 -2.55 7.19 -7.86
N GLY A 180 -1.52 8.00 -7.61
CA GLY A 180 -0.13 7.53 -7.52
C GLY A 180 0.33 6.82 -8.80
N ASP A 181 0.81 5.58 -8.67
CA ASP A 181 1.14 4.72 -9.82
C ASP A 181 0.01 3.73 -10.17
N GLY A 182 -1.23 4.13 -9.89
CA GLY A 182 -2.45 3.36 -10.12
C GLY A 182 -2.81 2.45 -8.95
N ILE A 183 -4.06 2.56 -8.48
CA ILE A 183 -4.61 1.70 -7.44
C ILE A 183 -5.73 0.86 -8.06
N HIS A 184 -5.60 -0.46 -8.05
CA HIS A 184 -6.70 -1.35 -8.39
C HIS A 184 -7.36 -1.86 -7.11
N ILE A 185 -8.63 -1.52 -6.92
CA ILE A 185 -9.41 -1.93 -5.76
C ILE A 185 -10.40 -3.00 -6.19
N ALA A 186 -10.55 -4.05 -5.39
CA ALA A 186 -11.52 -5.12 -5.59
C ALA A 186 -12.22 -5.43 -4.26
N PHE A 187 -13.55 -5.31 -4.25
CA PHE A 187 -14.42 -5.70 -3.15
C PHE A 187 -15.00 -7.07 -3.44
N LYS A 188 -14.99 -7.98 -2.48
CA LYS A 188 -15.69 -9.26 -2.62
C LYS A 188 -17.22 -9.02 -2.67
N LYS A 189 -17.92 -9.75 -3.54
CA LYS A 189 -19.38 -9.71 -3.65
C LYS A 189 -20.09 -10.32 -2.45
#